data_AF-A0A961JHR4-F1
#
_entry.id   AF-A0A961JHR4-F1
#
_cell.length_a   1.000
_cell.length_b   1.000
_cell.length_c   1.000
_cell.angle_alpha   90.00
_cell.angle_beta   90.00
_cell.angle_gamma   90.00
#
_symmetry.space_group_name_H-M   'P 1'
#
loop_
_entity.id
_entity.type
_entity.pdbx_description
1 polymer ?
#
loop_
_entity_poly.entity_id
_entity_poly.type
_entity_poly.pdbx_seq_one_letter_code
_entity_poly.pdbx_strand_id
1 'polypeptide(L)'
;MPQALRPLAALLILLGAPAAAQDCTALDPARPKDAFRAFDCVSQLDADLAKALDRIAALEARLEAMTRQTDPATLLGPVNERLDAMTIKLTKAGIVPATGPNSETRAVIAYTSQKGEKTCPDGWIPFEPAKDRFILGAGGAYPVVGSTGGAAEVTLTEAQMPRHAHTTGISRGEGGGSGYPYSRPANGSGDPTGPAGGLPDGSTQPQTNMPPWIALSYCIRN
;
A
#
# COMPACT_ATOMS: atom_id res chain seq x y z
N MET A 1 -22.56 -70.46 17.02
CA MET A 1 -21.96 -69.12 17.19
C MET A 1 -21.38 -68.68 15.85
N PRO A 2 -21.42 -67.40 15.44
CA PRO A 2 -22.29 -66.29 15.87
C PRO A 2 -22.80 -65.45 14.66
N GLN A 3 -23.31 -64.25 14.95
CA GLN A 3 -23.83 -63.14 14.11
C GLN A 3 -25.35 -63.12 13.89
N ALA A 4 -26.08 -62.02 14.09
CA ALA A 4 -25.99 -60.83 14.95
C ALA A 4 -27.32 -60.09 14.68
N LEU A 5 -28.05 -59.75 15.75
CA LEU A 5 -29.35 -59.09 15.70
C LEU A 5 -29.25 -57.64 15.20
N ARG A 6 -30.26 -57.21 14.42
CA ARG A 6 -31.14 -56.03 14.66
C ARG A 6 -31.95 -55.67 13.41
N PRO A 7 -33.29 -55.63 13.50
CA PRO A 7 -34.07 -54.63 12.80
C PRO A 7 -34.68 -53.63 13.77
N LEU A 8 -34.89 -52.44 13.24
CA LEU A 8 -35.42 -51.23 13.86
C LEU A 8 -36.64 -51.49 14.76
N ALA A 9 -36.47 -51.37 16.07
CA ALA A 9 -37.58 -51.28 17.03
C ALA A 9 -37.12 -50.58 18.30
N ALA A 10 -36.48 -49.42 18.19
CA ALA A 10 -36.12 -48.61 19.37
C ALA A 10 -35.74 -47.18 18.98
N LEU A 11 -36.69 -46.38 18.50
CA LEU A 11 -36.57 -44.92 18.66
C LEU A 11 -37.92 -44.22 18.55
N LEU A 12 -38.84 -44.54 19.47
CA LEU A 12 -39.97 -43.65 19.76
C LEU A 12 -40.37 -43.75 21.23
N ILE A 13 -39.39 -43.68 22.12
CA ILE A 13 -39.61 -43.54 23.57
C ILE A 13 -38.75 -42.38 24.03
N LEU A 14 -39.21 -41.15 23.77
CA LEU A 14 -38.76 -39.92 24.41
C LEU A 14 -39.61 -38.81 23.82
N LEU A 15 -40.79 -38.57 24.39
CA LEU A 15 -41.52 -37.30 24.37
C LEU A 15 -42.82 -37.47 25.17
N GLY A 16 -42.76 -37.11 26.45
CA GLY A 16 -43.88 -36.79 27.36
C GLY A 16 -45.21 -37.48 27.11
N ALA A 17 -45.43 -38.62 27.77
CA ALA A 17 -46.76 -39.21 27.89
C ALA A 17 -47.61 -38.39 28.87
N PRO A 18 -48.80 -37.87 28.47
CA PRO A 18 -49.81 -37.50 29.44
C PRO A 18 -50.57 -38.76 29.89
N ALA A 19 -51.04 -38.69 31.13
CA ALA A 19 -52.00 -39.55 31.85
C ALA A 19 -52.51 -40.82 31.14
N ALA A 20 -52.21 -41.98 31.76
CA ALA A 20 -52.88 -43.27 31.63
C ALA A 20 -53.45 -43.60 30.23
N ALA A 21 -52.58 -44.04 29.31
CA ALA A 21 -53.04 -44.66 28.07
C ALA A 21 -53.86 -45.91 28.40
N GLN A 22 -55.14 -45.91 28.01
CA GLN A 22 -55.98 -47.10 28.07
C GLN A 22 -55.33 -48.17 27.19
N ASP A 23 -55.05 -49.38 27.72
CA ASP A 23 -54.48 -50.45 26.90
C ASP A 23 -55.55 -50.99 25.94
N CYS A 24 -55.54 -50.43 24.73
CA CYS A 24 -56.44 -50.79 23.63
C CYS A 24 -56.05 -52.10 22.93
N THR A 25 -54.95 -52.74 23.34
CA THR A 25 -54.49 -54.01 22.75
C THR A 25 -55.11 -55.25 23.40
N ALA A 26 -55.82 -55.08 24.53
CA ALA A 26 -56.42 -56.16 25.33
C ALA A 26 -57.97 -56.12 25.37
N LEU A 27 -58.62 -55.82 24.24
CA LEU A 27 -60.09 -55.84 24.11
C LEU A 27 -60.57 -57.27 23.77
N ASP A 28 -61.57 -57.78 24.48
CA ASP A 28 -62.20 -59.08 24.21
C ASP A 28 -63.64 -58.89 23.68
N PRO A 29 -63.96 -59.28 22.44
CA PRO A 29 -65.28 -59.10 21.85
C PRO A 29 -66.38 -59.91 22.56
N ALA A 30 -66.02 -60.92 23.37
CA ALA A 30 -66.99 -61.72 24.13
C ALA A 30 -67.43 -61.06 25.46
N ARG A 31 -66.76 -59.98 25.91
CA ARG A 31 -67.09 -59.29 27.17
C ARG A 31 -67.89 -58.01 26.92
N PRO A 32 -69.14 -57.90 27.40
CA PRO A 32 -69.99 -56.72 27.15
C PRO A 32 -69.39 -55.39 27.64
N LYS A 33 -68.56 -55.41 28.68
CA LYS A 33 -67.88 -54.22 29.22
C LYS A 33 -66.76 -53.69 28.30
N ASP A 34 -66.25 -54.52 27.38
CA ASP A 34 -65.20 -54.12 26.44
C ASP A 34 -65.76 -53.43 25.19
N ALA A 35 -67.07 -53.55 24.92
CA ALA A 35 -67.72 -52.84 23.82
C ALA A 35 -67.66 -51.31 23.98
N PHE A 36 -67.87 -50.80 25.20
CA PHE A 36 -67.72 -49.37 25.49
C PHE A 36 -66.26 -48.92 25.49
N ARG A 37 -65.35 -49.76 26.01
CA ARG A 37 -63.90 -49.48 25.97
C ARG A 37 -63.35 -49.41 24.55
N ALA A 38 -63.90 -50.18 23.62
CA ALA A 38 -63.54 -50.12 22.21
C ALA A 38 -63.88 -48.76 21.59
N PHE A 39 -65.01 -48.16 21.97
CA PHE A 39 -65.38 -46.81 21.51
C PHE A 39 -64.41 -45.73 22.02
N ASP A 40 -64.04 -45.80 23.31
CA ASP A 40 -63.04 -44.89 23.88
C ASP A 40 -61.68 -45.03 23.18
N CYS A 41 -61.27 -46.25 22.84
CA CYS A 41 -60.04 -46.52 22.10
C CYS A 41 -60.06 -45.96 20.68
N VAL A 42 -61.19 -46.08 19.95
CA VAL A 42 -61.33 -45.45 18.62
C VAL A 42 -61.28 -43.93 18.72
N SER A 43 -61.90 -43.34 19.75
CA SER A 43 -61.82 -41.89 19.99
C SER A 43 -60.40 -41.42 20.32
N GLN A 44 -59.61 -42.22 21.05
CA GLN A 44 -58.20 -41.90 21.35
C GLN A 44 -57.32 -41.99 20.10
N LEU A 45 -57.53 -43.02 19.27
CA LEU A 45 -56.84 -43.16 17.98
C LEU A 45 -57.09 -41.99 17.04
N ASP A 46 -58.33 -41.47 17.01
CA ASP A 46 -58.69 -40.30 16.21
C ASP A 46 -57.99 -39.02 16.71
N ALA A 47 -57.93 -38.83 18.03
CA ALA A 47 -57.20 -37.72 18.65
C ALA A 47 -55.68 -37.80 18.41
N ASP A 48 -55.10 -39.00 18.49
CA ASP A 48 -53.69 -39.23 18.20
C ASP A 48 -53.37 -39.03 16.72
N LEU A 49 -54.27 -39.42 15.82
CA LEU A 49 -54.14 -39.16 14.39
C LEU A 49 -54.16 -37.66 14.10
N ALA A 50 -55.09 -36.90 14.68
CA ALA A 50 -55.14 -35.45 14.55
C ALA A 50 -53.82 -34.80 15.00
N LYS A 51 -53.28 -35.23 16.15
CA LYS A 51 -51.99 -34.76 16.66
C LYS A 51 -50.81 -35.16 15.78
N ALA A 52 -50.87 -36.33 15.14
CA ALA A 52 -49.86 -36.77 14.19
C ALA A 52 -49.88 -35.91 12.92
N LEU A 53 -51.07 -35.56 12.41
CA LEU A 53 -51.23 -34.67 11.26
C LEU A 53 -50.69 -33.26 11.57
N ASP A 54 -50.97 -32.71 12.74
CA ASP A 54 -50.41 -31.41 13.17
C ASP A 54 -48.87 -31.44 13.25
N ARG A 55 -48.29 -32.55 13.71
CA ARG A 55 -46.82 -32.72 13.73
C ARG A 55 -46.23 -32.80 12.33
N ILE A 56 -46.90 -33.46 11.39
CA ILE A 56 -46.47 -33.54 10.00
C ILE A 56 -46.45 -32.13 9.39
N ALA A 57 -47.54 -31.37 9.55
CA ALA A 57 -47.61 -29.98 9.07
C ALA A 57 -46.51 -29.10 9.66
N ALA A 58 -46.20 -29.25 10.95
CA ALA A 58 -45.11 -28.51 11.59
C ALA A 58 -43.72 -28.93 11.07
N LEU A 59 -43.52 -30.19 10.72
CA LEU A 59 -42.27 -30.69 10.12
C LEU A 59 -42.10 -30.20 8.69
N GLU A 60 -43.18 -30.17 7.90
CA GLU A 60 -43.18 -29.60 6.55
C GLU A 60 -42.80 -28.11 6.56
N ALA A 61 -43.40 -27.32 7.45
CA ALA A 61 -43.04 -25.91 7.62
C ALA A 61 -41.56 -25.71 8.03
N ARG A 62 -41.01 -26.60 8.87
CA ARG A 62 -39.59 -26.58 9.24
C ARG A 62 -38.68 -26.96 8.08
N LEU A 63 -39.09 -27.92 7.25
CA LEU A 63 -38.33 -28.34 6.07
C LEU A 63 -38.29 -27.21 5.02
N GLU A 64 -39.41 -26.52 4.80
CA GLU A 64 -39.45 -25.33 3.94
C GLU A 64 -38.55 -24.19 4.46
N ALA A 65 -38.49 -23.99 5.78
CA ALA A 65 -37.58 -23.00 6.37
C ALA A 65 -36.10 -23.38 6.18
N MET A 66 -35.75 -24.66 6.35
CA MET A 66 -34.38 -25.15 6.14
C MET A 66 -33.96 -25.05 4.67
N THR A 67 -34.84 -25.37 3.73
CA THR A 67 -34.53 -25.29 2.29
C THR A 67 -34.29 -23.86 1.81
N ARG A 68 -35.00 -22.85 2.35
CA ARG A 68 -34.72 -21.43 2.09
C ARG A 68 -33.36 -20.96 2.61
N GLN A 69 -32.90 -21.52 3.73
CA GLN A 69 -31.58 -21.21 4.30
C GLN A 69 -30.43 -21.83 3.50
N THR A 70 -30.68 -22.93 2.78
CA THR A 70 -29.68 -23.57 1.91
C THR A 70 -29.65 -23.03 0.48
N ASP A 71 -30.52 -22.08 0.14
CA ASP A 71 -30.50 -21.47 -1.19
C ASP A 71 -29.14 -20.77 -1.42
N PRO A 72 -28.37 -21.18 -2.44
CA PRO A 72 -27.07 -20.57 -2.74
C PRO A 72 -27.17 -19.06 -2.96
N ALA A 73 -28.32 -18.53 -3.42
CA ALA A 73 -28.52 -17.08 -3.55
C ALA A 73 -28.49 -16.37 -2.17
N THR A 74 -29.08 -16.98 -1.14
CA THR A 74 -29.10 -16.45 0.23
C THR A 74 -27.71 -16.52 0.89
N LEU A 75 -26.96 -17.60 0.62
CA LEU A 75 -25.64 -17.82 1.21
C LEU A 75 -24.53 -17.03 0.51
N LEU A 76 -24.55 -16.97 -0.83
CA LEU A 76 -23.48 -16.39 -1.63
C LEU A 76 -23.77 -14.98 -2.11
N GLY A 77 -25.04 -14.55 -2.14
CA GLY A 77 -25.43 -13.20 -2.56
C GLY A 77 -24.64 -12.09 -1.86
N PRO A 78 -24.56 -12.08 -0.52
CA PRO A 78 -23.80 -11.05 0.22
C PRO A 78 -22.29 -11.07 -0.06
N VAL A 79 -21.72 -12.25 -0.34
CA VAL A 79 -20.30 -12.40 -0.67
C VAL A 79 -20.03 -11.86 -2.08
N ASN A 80 -20.90 -12.19 -3.03
CA ASN A 80 -20.81 -11.71 -4.41
C ASN A 80 -21.00 -10.19 -4.49
N GLU A 81 -21.96 -9.61 -3.77
CA GLU A 81 -22.13 -8.15 -3.70
C GLU A 81 -20.89 -7.44 -3.13
N ARG A 82 -20.26 -8.03 -2.11
CA ARG A 82 -19.00 -7.51 -1.56
C ARG A 82 -17.85 -7.62 -2.56
N LEU A 83 -17.79 -8.71 -3.31
CA LEU A 83 -16.78 -8.92 -4.35
C LEU A 83 -16.96 -7.93 -5.50
N ASP A 84 -18.20 -7.68 -5.92
CA ASP A 84 -18.54 -6.70 -6.94
C ASP A 84 -18.19 -5.28 -6.47
N ALA A 85 -18.57 -4.94 -5.23
CA ALA A 85 -18.21 -3.64 -4.62
C ALA A 85 -16.69 -3.44 -4.51
N MET A 86 -15.93 -4.50 -4.17
CA MET A 86 -14.48 -4.47 -4.13
C MET A 86 -13.88 -4.30 -5.53
N THR A 87 -14.42 -5.00 -6.53
CA THR A 87 -13.99 -4.90 -7.93
C THR A 87 -14.23 -3.50 -8.49
N ILE A 88 -15.40 -2.90 -8.21
CA ILE A 88 -15.72 -1.51 -8.57
C ILE A 88 -14.77 -0.53 -7.90
N LYS A 89 -14.42 -0.74 -6.63
CA LYS A 89 -13.43 0.09 -5.91
C LYS A 89 -12.05 0.00 -6.56
N LEU A 90 -11.59 -1.19 -6.95
CA LEU A 90 -10.30 -1.35 -7.63
C LEU A 90 -10.28 -0.72 -9.03
N THR A 91 -11.37 -0.84 -9.80
CA THR A 91 -11.46 -0.21 -11.14
C THR A 91 -11.56 1.30 -11.06
N LYS A 92 -12.36 1.84 -10.11
CA LYS A 92 -12.49 3.28 -9.89
C LYS A 92 -11.26 3.91 -9.26
N ALA A 93 -10.46 3.14 -8.51
CA ALA A 93 -9.18 3.60 -7.96
C ALA A 93 -8.17 3.97 -9.06
N GLY A 94 -8.45 3.67 -10.33
CA GLY A 94 -7.58 4.05 -11.43
C GLY A 94 -6.18 3.54 -11.14
N ILE A 95 -6.04 2.22 -10.96
CA ILE A 95 -4.73 1.61 -11.18
C ILE A 95 -4.41 2.03 -12.61
N VAL A 96 -3.55 3.03 -12.77
CA VAL A 96 -2.94 3.37 -14.04
C VAL A 96 -1.82 2.35 -14.13
N PRO A 97 -2.03 1.17 -14.75
CA PRO A 97 -0.87 0.40 -15.11
C PRO A 97 -0.04 1.33 -15.99
N ALA A 98 1.26 1.40 -15.73
CA ALA A 98 2.20 2.00 -16.67
C ALA A 98 2.30 1.10 -17.92
N THR A 99 1.17 0.80 -18.57
CA THR A 99 1.09 0.09 -19.84
C THR A 99 1.28 1.12 -20.93
N GLY A 100 2.54 1.42 -21.19
CA GLY A 100 2.97 2.00 -22.45
C GLY A 100 3.52 0.92 -23.37
N PRO A 101 3.83 1.25 -24.65
CA PRO A 101 4.49 0.32 -25.57
C PRO A 101 5.87 -0.15 -25.09
N ASN A 102 6.43 0.49 -24.07
CA ASN A 102 7.76 0.24 -23.53
C ASN A 102 7.66 -0.62 -22.26
N SER A 103 7.54 -1.93 -22.43
CA SER A 103 7.37 -2.93 -21.35
C SER A 103 8.48 -2.96 -20.31
N GLU A 104 9.65 -2.38 -20.60
CA GLU A 104 10.77 -2.27 -19.64
C GLU A 104 10.79 -0.95 -18.85
N THR A 105 9.82 -0.06 -19.08
CA THR A 105 9.78 1.22 -18.37
C THR A 105 9.29 1.01 -16.94
N ARG A 106 10.04 1.56 -15.98
CA ARG A 106 9.63 1.62 -14.58
C ARG A 106 9.44 3.07 -14.15
N ALA A 107 8.47 3.28 -13.25
CA ALA A 107 8.27 4.58 -12.64
C ALA A 107 9.30 4.82 -11.54
N VAL A 108 9.91 6.01 -11.57
CA VAL A 108 10.70 6.56 -10.46
C VAL A 108 9.89 7.71 -9.87
N ILE A 109 9.69 7.68 -8.55
CA ILE A 109 8.86 8.66 -7.84
C ILE A 109 9.66 9.24 -6.67
N ALA A 110 9.47 10.53 -6.40
CA ALA A 110 10.05 11.22 -5.26
C ALA A 110 9.08 11.20 -4.06
N TYR A 111 9.59 10.84 -2.90
CA TYR A 111 8.85 10.76 -1.64
C TYR A 111 9.43 11.69 -0.58
N THR A 112 8.56 12.19 0.29
CA THR A 112 8.93 12.89 1.52
C THR A 112 8.42 12.12 2.72
N SER A 113 9.13 12.19 3.83
CA SER A 113 8.72 11.60 5.11
C SER A 113 8.50 12.73 6.11
N GLN A 114 7.36 12.70 6.82
CA GLN A 114 7.10 13.64 7.92
C GLN A 114 8.11 13.49 9.07
N LYS A 115 8.78 12.34 9.16
CA LYS A 115 9.83 12.07 10.15
C LYS A 115 11.24 12.42 9.65
N GLY A 116 11.38 12.86 8.40
CA GLY A 116 12.67 13.15 7.77
C GLY A 116 13.51 11.91 7.42
N GLU A 117 12.92 10.71 7.49
CA GLU A 117 13.61 9.46 7.21
C GLU A 117 13.77 9.23 5.69
N LYS A 118 14.93 8.72 5.27
CA LYS A 118 15.19 8.28 3.90
C LYS A 118 14.59 6.88 3.69
N THR A 119 13.27 6.79 3.61
CA THR A 119 12.55 5.51 3.46
C THR A 119 11.64 5.53 2.23
N CYS A 120 11.56 4.36 1.56
CA CYS A 120 10.60 4.12 0.49
C CYS A 120 9.36 3.42 1.06
N PRO A 121 8.17 3.61 0.47
CA PRO A 121 6.98 2.85 0.84
C PRO A 121 7.16 1.35 0.57
N ASP A 122 6.33 0.52 1.21
CA ASP A 122 6.31 -0.93 0.98
C ASP A 122 6.12 -1.26 -0.51
N GLY A 123 6.88 -2.23 -1.01
CA GLY A 123 6.89 -2.61 -2.43
C GLY A 123 7.72 -1.69 -3.34
N TRP A 124 8.39 -0.68 -2.78
CA TRP A 124 9.34 0.19 -3.48
C TRP A 124 10.72 0.06 -2.87
N ILE A 125 11.74 0.23 -3.71
CA ILE A 125 13.14 0.21 -3.28
C ILE A 125 13.80 1.56 -3.61
N PRO A 126 14.87 1.96 -2.88
CA PRO A 126 15.61 3.16 -3.21
C PRO A 126 16.15 3.14 -4.65
N PHE A 127 15.98 4.25 -5.36
CA PHE A 127 16.58 4.41 -6.69
C PHE A 127 18.00 4.98 -6.54
N GLU A 128 18.97 4.09 -6.37
CA GLU A 128 20.38 4.44 -6.13
C GLU A 128 21.00 5.45 -7.12
N PRO A 129 20.69 5.43 -8.43
CA PRO A 129 21.27 6.40 -9.36
C PRO A 129 20.92 7.87 -9.08
N ALA A 130 19.86 8.14 -8.33
CA ALA A 130 19.43 9.49 -7.92
C ALA A 130 20.05 9.96 -6.60
N LYS A 131 20.80 9.10 -5.89
CA LYS A 131 21.42 9.47 -4.62
C LYS A 131 22.40 10.62 -4.83
N ASP A 132 22.24 11.68 -4.02
CA ASP A 132 23.08 12.88 -3.98
C ASP A 132 23.23 13.58 -5.35
N ARG A 133 22.20 13.47 -6.20
CA ARG A 133 22.19 13.98 -7.58
C ARG A 133 20.92 14.75 -7.89
N PHE A 134 21.07 15.79 -8.70
CA PHE A 134 19.95 16.45 -9.34
C PHE A 134 19.40 15.60 -10.49
N ILE A 135 18.08 15.56 -10.62
CA ILE A 135 17.42 14.85 -11.71
C ILE A 135 17.28 15.80 -12.91
N LEU A 136 17.84 15.39 -14.03
CA LEU A 136 17.73 16.06 -15.31
C LEU A 136 16.97 15.16 -16.29
N GLY A 137 15.93 15.71 -16.93
CA GLY A 137 15.19 14.99 -17.95
C GLY A 137 16.05 14.75 -19.19
N ALA A 138 16.04 13.52 -19.70
CA ALA A 138 16.69 13.21 -20.97
C ALA A 138 16.04 14.00 -22.12
N GLY A 139 16.86 14.51 -23.03
CA GLY A 139 16.45 15.40 -24.13
C GLY A 139 17.57 15.59 -25.14
N GLY A 140 17.48 16.59 -26.02
CA GLY A 140 18.44 16.75 -27.14
C GLY A 140 19.92 16.77 -26.73
N ALA A 141 20.28 17.59 -25.73
CA ALA A 141 21.66 17.68 -25.23
C ALA A 141 22.08 16.48 -24.34
N TYR A 142 21.11 15.75 -23.78
CA TYR A 142 21.32 14.62 -22.88
C TYR A 142 20.41 13.46 -23.30
N PRO A 143 20.68 12.80 -24.44
CA PRO A 143 19.71 11.89 -25.08
C PRO A 143 19.59 10.53 -24.39
N VAL A 144 20.60 10.13 -23.62
CA VAL A 144 20.68 8.81 -23.00
C VAL A 144 20.14 8.88 -21.57
N VAL A 145 19.08 8.10 -21.31
CA VAL A 145 18.55 7.92 -19.95
C VAL A 145 19.62 7.26 -19.07
N GLY A 146 19.91 7.87 -17.93
CA GLY A 146 20.91 7.38 -16.99
C GLY A 146 22.32 7.94 -17.19
N SER A 147 22.56 8.81 -18.20
CA SER A 147 23.79 9.61 -18.26
C SER A 147 23.93 10.49 -17.01
N THR A 148 25.16 10.62 -16.53
CA THR A 148 25.50 11.38 -15.32
C THR A 148 26.57 12.42 -15.61
N GLY A 149 26.66 13.44 -14.75
CA GLY A 149 27.64 14.50 -14.87
C GLY A 149 27.44 15.57 -13.80
N GLY A 150 28.10 16.70 -13.96
CA GLY A 150 28.07 17.82 -13.01
C GLY A 150 29.09 17.67 -11.87
N ALA A 151 29.19 18.72 -11.06
CA ALA A 151 30.06 18.78 -9.90
C ALA A 151 29.37 19.58 -8.79
N ALA A 152 29.49 19.12 -7.53
CA ALA A 152 28.93 19.80 -6.36
C ALA A 152 29.72 21.07 -5.99
N GLU A 153 31.01 21.09 -6.33
CA GLU A 153 31.90 22.23 -6.12
C GLU A 153 32.69 22.53 -7.41
N VAL A 154 33.12 23.77 -7.54
CA VAL A 154 33.97 24.25 -8.62
C VAL A 154 35.19 24.96 -8.04
N THR A 155 36.36 24.58 -8.52
CA THR A 155 37.61 25.31 -8.29
C THR A 155 37.92 26.14 -9.53
N LEU A 156 38.07 27.45 -9.34
CA LEU A 156 38.47 28.34 -10.43
C LEU A 156 39.92 28.08 -10.85
N THR A 157 40.14 28.05 -12.15
CA THR A 157 41.45 27.95 -12.79
C THR A 157 41.81 29.27 -13.46
N GLU A 158 43.09 29.50 -13.75
CA GLU A 158 43.55 30.70 -14.48
C GLU A 158 42.83 30.88 -15.82
N ALA A 159 42.52 29.79 -16.53
CA ALA A 159 41.81 29.82 -17.80
C ALA A 159 40.35 30.32 -17.69
N GLN A 160 39.76 30.28 -16.50
CA GLN A 160 38.41 30.78 -16.23
C GLN A 160 38.41 32.25 -15.77
N MET A 161 39.58 32.85 -15.56
CA MET A 161 39.69 34.26 -15.19
C MET A 161 39.60 35.16 -16.43
N PRO A 162 38.73 36.18 -16.44
CA PRO A 162 38.71 37.17 -17.52
C PRO A 162 40.08 37.85 -17.67
N ARG A 163 40.43 38.20 -18.92
CA ARG A 163 41.61 39.04 -19.17
C ARG A 163 41.44 40.36 -18.43
N HIS A 164 42.42 40.68 -17.60
CA HIS A 164 42.50 41.94 -16.88
C HIS A 164 43.94 42.47 -16.96
N ALA A 165 44.10 43.78 -16.84
CA ALA A 165 45.40 44.44 -16.86
C ALA A 165 45.40 45.62 -15.87
N HIS A 166 46.55 45.86 -15.25
CA HIS A 166 46.75 47.00 -14.35
C HIS A 166 47.65 48.03 -15.03
N THR A 167 47.28 49.30 -14.93
CA THR A 167 48.14 50.43 -15.30
C THR A 167 48.70 51.07 -14.04
N THR A 168 50.02 51.09 -13.87
CA THR A 168 50.68 51.81 -12.79
C THR A 168 51.20 53.15 -13.30
N GLY A 169 50.82 54.24 -12.62
CA GLY A 169 51.37 55.56 -12.87
C GLY A 169 52.71 55.73 -12.15
N ILE A 170 53.81 55.82 -12.90
CA ILE A 170 55.14 56.10 -12.34
C ILE A 170 55.50 57.54 -12.68
N SER A 171 55.79 58.35 -11.66
CA SER A 171 56.37 59.69 -11.83
C SER A 171 57.89 59.58 -11.75
N ARG A 172 58.59 60.19 -12.72
CA ARG A 172 60.05 60.36 -12.68
C ARG A 172 60.36 61.73 -12.08
N GLY A 173 61.17 61.77 -11.03
CA GLY A 173 61.67 63.00 -10.43
C GLY A 173 63.19 62.99 -10.35
N GLU A 174 63.80 64.18 -10.32
CA GLU A 174 65.19 64.34 -9.93
C GLU A 174 65.28 64.49 -8.41
N GLY A 175 66.18 63.72 -7.78
CA GLY A 175 66.51 63.91 -6.37
C GLY A 175 67.25 65.22 -6.21
N GLY A 176 66.70 66.13 -5.39
CA GLY A 176 67.34 67.41 -5.07
C GLY A 176 68.74 67.21 -4.51
N GLY A 177 69.76 67.37 -5.36
CA GLY A 177 71.17 67.35 -5.00
C GLY A 177 72.05 66.25 -5.61
N SER A 178 71.50 65.16 -6.18
CA SER A 178 72.32 64.04 -6.67
C SER A 178 72.20 63.73 -8.17
N GLY A 179 71.22 64.31 -8.88
CA GLY A 179 71.06 64.13 -10.34
C GLY A 179 70.68 62.72 -10.79
N TYR A 180 70.52 61.77 -9.86
CA TYR A 180 70.09 60.42 -10.19
C TYR A 180 68.58 60.38 -10.41
N PRO A 181 68.09 59.84 -11.53
CA PRO A 181 66.67 59.64 -11.74
C PRO A 181 66.16 58.60 -10.75
N TYR A 182 65.08 58.92 -10.04
CA TYR A 182 64.35 57.93 -9.25
C TYR A 182 62.89 57.85 -9.72
N SER A 183 62.33 56.65 -9.63
CA SER A 183 60.92 56.37 -9.92
C SER A 183 60.12 56.42 -8.62
N ARG A 184 59.03 57.17 -8.57
CA ARG A 184 58.04 57.12 -7.48
C ARG A 184 56.64 56.84 -8.02
N PRO A 185 55.75 56.21 -7.23
CA PRO A 185 54.35 56.13 -7.58
C PRO A 185 53.77 57.54 -7.74
N ALA A 186 52.94 57.76 -8.75
CA ALA A 186 52.36 59.08 -9.02
C ALA A 186 51.43 59.60 -7.90
N ASN A 187 50.87 58.70 -7.07
CA ASN A 187 49.86 59.02 -6.05
C ASN A 187 50.22 58.54 -4.63
N GLY A 188 51.50 58.39 -4.27
CA GLY A 188 51.86 58.02 -2.90
C GLY A 188 53.36 57.99 -2.62
N SER A 189 53.72 58.29 -1.36
CA SER A 189 55.07 58.10 -0.83
C SER A 189 55.22 56.65 -0.34
N GLY A 190 55.50 55.72 -1.25
CA GLY A 190 55.75 54.32 -0.91
C GLY A 190 56.45 53.59 -2.06
N ASP A 191 57.27 52.60 -1.73
CA ASP A 191 57.92 51.73 -2.71
C ASP A 191 56.89 50.69 -3.19
N PRO A 192 56.65 50.48 -4.49
CA PRO A 192 55.69 49.49 -4.96
C PRO A 192 56.26 48.08 -4.79
N THR A 193 56.24 47.55 -3.56
CA THR A 193 56.75 46.21 -3.21
C THR A 193 55.67 45.13 -3.25
N GLY A 194 54.45 45.46 -3.67
CA GLY A 194 53.32 44.52 -3.74
C GLY A 194 52.99 44.09 -5.17
N PRO A 195 52.60 42.82 -5.41
CA PRO A 195 52.06 42.40 -6.68
C PRO A 195 50.81 43.23 -7.04
N ALA A 196 50.71 43.65 -8.29
CA ALA A 196 49.54 44.35 -8.82
C ALA A 196 48.41 43.35 -9.06
N GLY A 197 47.65 43.05 -8.01
CA GLY A 197 46.48 42.17 -8.06
C GLY A 197 46.79 40.70 -7.73
N GLY A 198 45.81 40.05 -7.10
CA GLY A 198 45.90 38.69 -6.57
C GLY A 198 46.09 38.66 -5.05
N LEU A 199 45.29 37.84 -4.36
CA LEU A 199 45.62 37.44 -2.99
C LEU A 199 46.95 36.66 -3.04
N PRO A 200 47.89 36.83 -2.09
CA PRO A 200 49.17 36.10 -2.07
C PRO A 200 49.03 34.57 -2.07
N ASP A 201 47.85 34.05 -1.74
CA ASP A 201 47.54 32.62 -1.66
C ASP A 201 46.96 32.03 -2.96
N GLY A 202 46.62 32.87 -3.95
CA GLY A 202 45.98 32.45 -5.19
C GLY A 202 44.76 31.57 -4.97
N SER A 203 44.01 31.74 -3.87
CA SER A 203 43.09 30.72 -3.34
C SER A 203 42.10 30.17 -4.38
N THR A 204 42.46 29.02 -4.93
CA THR A 204 41.66 28.14 -5.79
C THR A 204 40.71 27.28 -4.96
N GLN A 205 40.23 27.81 -3.84
CA GLN A 205 39.39 27.05 -2.92
C GLN A 205 38.09 26.63 -3.64
N PRO A 206 37.68 25.35 -3.52
CA PRO A 206 36.41 24.91 -4.07
C PRO A 206 35.26 25.77 -3.57
N GLN A 207 34.41 26.22 -4.48
CA GLN A 207 33.18 26.97 -4.18
C GLN A 207 31.97 26.09 -4.49
N THR A 208 30.90 26.24 -3.72
CA THR A 208 29.67 25.49 -3.95
C THR A 208 29.08 25.81 -5.33
N ASN A 209 28.74 24.77 -6.08
CA ASN A 209 28.06 24.85 -7.37
C ASN A 209 26.61 24.31 -7.27
N MET A 210 26.10 24.14 -6.05
CA MET A 210 24.75 23.64 -5.83
C MET A 210 23.74 24.79 -5.70
N PRO A 211 22.70 24.86 -6.54
CA PRO A 211 21.59 25.78 -6.32
C PRO A 211 20.82 25.40 -5.04
N PRO A 212 19.94 26.26 -4.51
CA PRO A 212 19.05 25.90 -3.40
C PRO A 212 18.30 24.60 -3.69
N TRP A 213 18.32 23.65 -2.75
CA TRP A 213 17.81 22.30 -2.96
C TRP A 213 17.01 21.78 -1.76
N ILE A 214 16.15 20.79 -2.04
CA ILE A 214 15.45 19.98 -1.04
C ILE A 214 15.69 18.50 -1.35
N ALA A 215 16.14 17.73 -0.37
CA ALA A 215 16.32 16.29 -0.54
C ALA A 215 14.98 15.57 -0.37
N LEU A 216 14.68 14.71 -1.35
CA LEU A 216 13.57 13.78 -1.33
C LEU A 216 14.11 12.36 -1.57
N SER A 217 13.38 11.36 -1.09
CA SER A 217 13.71 9.95 -1.33
C SER A 217 13.20 9.54 -2.70
N TYR A 218 14.11 9.27 -3.64
CA TYR A 218 13.74 8.68 -4.93
C TYR A 218 13.61 7.16 -4.81
N CYS A 219 12.47 6.63 -5.24
CA CYS A 219 12.15 5.21 -5.14
C CYS A 219 11.67 4.68 -6.50
N ILE A 220 11.99 3.41 -6.76
CA ILE A 220 11.57 2.68 -7.95
C ILE A 220 10.77 1.44 -7.53
N ARG A 221 9.74 1.10 -8.31
CA ARG A 221 8.90 -0.06 -8.02
C ARG A 221 9.65 -1.34 -8.39
N ASN A 222 9.74 -2.26 -7.43
CA ASN A 222 10.30 -3.60 -7.63
C ASN A 222 9.44 -4.42 -8.60
#